data_AF-A0A1E7EPK4-F1
#
_entry.id   AF-A0A1E7EPK4-F1
#
_cell.length_a   1.000
_cell.length_b   1.000
_cell.length_c   1.000
_cell.angle_alpha   90.00
_cell.angle_beta   90.00
_cell.angle_gamma   90.00
#
_symmetry.space_group_name_H-M   'P 1'
#
loop_
_entity.id
_entity.type
_entity.pdbx_description
1 polymer ?
#
loop_
_entity_poly.entity_id
_entity_poly.type
_entity_poly.pdbx_seq_one_letter_code
_entity_poly.pdbx_strand_id
1 'polypeptide(L)'
;MIVTMTTVSTTTAVVVTAGFLFVIHFIVGLWQHHFAGRRTFRANKNSPSNLQPPRVKRFSSMVRNVIGKPGYSQSYQDCDLLGKLKDRKVTKIDNDVIRQRGKRTSYFDQYMGHITSKSTRSVGLDMDHIYVGIIDFLWGFLFVGAGGYVLFVKATMWLMIRQFLVRYGILKVKECDIETVVGKLCLEQSQVVHYCTSSNTSYSAQRGLARKSFAKQIIQEEDDDDDDDDNEPRNDAVFLFVDFPWVDNNCDFQVADLFAVYIDLDTKKFIKANMDDINLTASETLILLWYNTIGAQHVKLHALANWGVNYANSEDKFIKRNSLVTIMYNFFGYTVFSTFFKLWEMQGLLSTGWSDKHPLKKSFDHGINANVGQHAQITELVDHSELVHFIVKVRAIFFNEFAKYKHLFPGVDGEAHFVGTVLHSLDHTLMEWNLDDPLWLDIHDSKFGKMAEIGRIVRVGFVPDLPMLYFHKRFKNSGHPFYDAVYEKAAKVNKKLADNMDTCIVK
;
A
#
# COMPACT_ATOMS: atom_id res chain seq x y z
N MET A 1 -14.70 -34.93 -48.71
CA MET A 1 -15.03 -34.14 -47.50
C MET A 1 -14.49 -34.74 -46.20
N ILE A 2 -14.42 -36.06 -46.03
CA ILE A 2 -13.89 -36.70 -44.80
C ILE A 2 -12.36 -36.55 -44.64
N VAL A 3 -11.60 -36.59 -45.76
CA VAL A 3 -10.12 -36.46 -45.73
C VAL A 3 -9.64 -35.04 -45.39
N THR A 4 -10.47 -34.01 -45.61
CA THR A 4 -10.14 -32.61 -45.28
C THR A 4 -10.40 -32.26 -43.82
N MET A 5 -11.19 -33.05 -43.07
CA MET A 5 -11.43 -32.78 -41.64
C MET A 5 -10.34 -33.38 -40.73
N THR A 6 -9.73 -34.50 -41.12
CA THR A 6 -8.66 -35.13 -40.33
C THR A 6 -7.35 -34.33 -40.36
N THR A 7 -7.00 -33.72 -41.49
CA THR A 7 -5.77 -32.90 -41.61
C THR A 7 -5.84 -31.59 -40.81
N VAL A 8 -6.99 -30.92 -40.81
CA VAL A 8 -7.20 -29.71 -39.98
C VAL A 8 -7.04 -30.02 -38.49
N SER A 9 -7.53 -31.18 -38.04
CA SER A 9 -7.39 -31.62 -36.65
C SER A 9 -5.92 -31.82 -36.24
N THR A 10 -5.10 -32.43 -37.10
CA THR A 10 -3.69 -32.69 -36.79
C THR A 10 -2.87 -31.40 -36.76
N THR A 11 -3.04 -30.52 -37.74
CA THR A 11 -2.30 -29.24 -37.79
C THR A 11 -2.62 -28.36 -36.58
N THR A 12 -3.89 -28.22 -36.22
CA THR A 12 -4.28 -27.45 -35.02
C THR A 12 -3.70 -28.06 -33.75
N ALA A 13 -3.74 -29.38 -33.59
CA ALA A 13 -3.16 -30.05 -32.43
C ALA A 13 -1.64 -29.80 -32.33
N VAL A 14 -0.91 -29.86 -33.45
CA VAL A 14 0.52 -29.57 -33.50
C VAL A 14 0.81 -28.12 -33.12
N VAL A 15 0.07 -27.15 -33.67
CA VAL A 15 0.26 -25.72 -33.36
C VAL A 15 -0.02 -25.41 -31.89
N VAL A 16 -1.12 -25.95 -31.34
CA VAL A 16 -1.46 -25.77 -29.92
C VAL A 16 -0.41 -26.41 -29.02
N THR A 17 0.05 -27.61 -29.35
CA THR A 17 1.09 -28.31 -28.59
C THR A 17 2.41 -27.54 -28.62
N ALA A 18 2.84 -27.08 -29.81
CA ALA A 18 4.05 -26.28 -29.96
C ALA A 18 3.96 -24.96 -29.19
N GLY A 19 2.82 -24.26 -29.26
CA GLY A 19 2.57 -23.05 -28.49
C GLY A 19 2.62 -23.29 -26.97
N PHE A 20 2.00 -24.38 -26.50
CA PHE A 20 2.06 -24.78 -25.10
C PHE A 20 3.49 -25.09 -24.65
N LEU A 21 4.24 -25.87 -25.43
CA LEU A 21 5.64 -26.18 -25.13
C LEU A 21 6.52 -24.93 -25.11
N PHE A 22 6.27 -23.97 -26.00
CA PHE A 22 6.96 -22.69 -26.00
C PHE A 22 6.67 -21.90 -24.71
N VAL A 23 5.40 -21.83 -24.28
CA VAL A 23 5.02 -21.18 -23.02
C VAL A 23 5.68 -21.87 -21.83
N ILE A 24 5.69 -23.21 -21.77
CA ILE A 24 6.36 -23.95 -20.70
C ILE A 24 7.87 -23.67 -20.71
N HIS A 25 8.51 -23.70 -21.87
CA HIS A 25 9.94 -23.37 -22.01
C HIS A 25 10.24 -21.96 -21.51
N PHE A 26 9.43 -20.98 -21.88
CA PHE A 26 9.54 -19.61 -21.39
C PHE A 26 9.39 -19.52 -19.87
N ILE A 27 8.38 -20.15 -19.28
CA ILE A 27 8.15 -20.15 -17.83
C ILE A 27 9.31 -20.86 -17.10
N VAL A 28 9.81 -21.96 -17.63
CA VAL A 28 11.00 -22.65 -17.09
C VAL A 28 12.22 -21.74 -17.14
N GLY A 29 12.42 -20.99 -18.23
CA GLY A 29 13.48 -20.00 -18.34
C GLY A 29 13.38 -18.90 -17.28
N LEU A 30 12.17 -18.37 -17.05
CA LEU A 30 11.92 -17.41 -15.97
C LEU A 30 12.21 -18.00 -14.59
N TRP A 31 11.78 -19.23 -14.34
CA TRP A 31 12.06 -19.93 -13.09
C TRP A 31 13.57 -20.15 -12.90
N GLN A 32 14.29 -20.57 -13.94
CA GLN A 32 15.74 -20.74 -13.89
C GLN A 32 16.43 -19.41 -13.55
N HIS A 33 16.02 -18.34 -14.22
CA HIS A 33 16.61 -17.01 -14.03
C HIS A 33 16.31 -16.41 -12.66
N HIS A 34 15.08 -16.53 -12.16
CA HIS A 34 14.63 -15.82 -10.97
C HIS A 34 14.52 -16.68 -9.71
N PHE A 35 14.38 -18.01 -9.81
CA PHE A 35 14.12 -18.90 -8.68
C PHE A 35 15.20 -19.96 -8.48
N ALA A 36 15.70 -20.60 -9.54
CA ALA A 36 16.60 -21.75 -9.41
C ALA A 36 17.94 -21.44 -8.72
N GLY A 37 18.46 -20.21 -8.83
CA GLY A 37 19.74 -19.82 -8.22
C GLY A 37 19.77 -18.46 -7.52
N ARG A 38 18.77 -17.60 -7.71
CA ARG A 38 18.75 -16.24 -7.12
C ARG A 38 18.00 -16.15 -5.81
N ARG A 39 17.01 -17.02 -5.60
CA ARG A 39 16.18 -17.03 -4.40
C ARG A 39 16.63 -18.09 -3.43
N THR A 40 16.27 -17.88 -2.18
CA THR A 40 16.70 -18.72 -1.07
C THR A 40 15.49 -19.26 -0.32
N PHE A 41 15.67 -20.42 0.29
CA PHE A 41 14.73 -20.90 1.29
C PHE A 41 14.81 -20.03 2.53
N ARG A 42 13.67 -19.81 3.18
CA ARG A 42 13.61 -19.10 4.45
C ARG A 42 14.46 -19.76 5.55
N ALA A 43 14.71 -21.06 5.45
CA ALA A 43 15.61 -21.78 6.37
C ALA A 43 17.10 -21.41 6.19
N ASN A 44 17.48 -20.80 5.06
CA ASN A 44 18.86 -20.37 4.83
C ASN A 44 19.19 -19.17 5.72
N LYS A 45 20.26 -19.26 6.51
CA LYS A 45 20.73 -18.20 7.44
C LYS A 45 21.02 -16.86 6.76
N ASN A 46 21.35 -16.88 5.47
CA ASN A 46 21.63 -15.67 4.69
C ASN A 46 20.37 -15.12 4.00
N SER A 47 19.22 -15.79 4.11
CA SER A 47 17.97 -15.32 3.52
C SER A 47 17.45 -14.09 4.27
N PRO A 48 17.04 -13.01 3.59
CA PRO A 48 16.40 -11.87 4.23
C PRO A 48 15.16 -12.23 5.07
N SER A 49 14.43 -13.31 4.72
CA SER A 49 13.27 -13.80 5.50
C SER A 49 13.65 -14.69 6.68
N ASN A 50 14.89 -15.20 6.73
CA ASN A 50 15.42 -15.84 7.93
C ASN A 50 15.69 -14.80 9.03
N LEU A 51 15.98 -13.57 8.61
CA LEU A 51 16.10 -12.41 9.48
C LEU A 51 14.71 -11.93 9.92
N GLN A 52 14.71 -11.20 11.03
CA GLN A 52 13.51 -10.47 11.46
C GLN A 52 13.24 -9.28 10.51
N PRO A 53 11.97 -8.86 10.37
CA PRO A 53 11.63 -7.65 9.63
C PRO A 53 12.47 -6.45 10.08
N PRO A 54 12.72 -5.47 9.19
CA PRO A 54 13.51 -4.31 9.56
C PRO A 54 12.84 -3.50 10.68
N ARG A 55 13.63 -2.70 11.41
CA ARG A 55 13.07 -1.82 12.44
C ARG A 55 12.20 -0.75 11.78
N VAL A 56 11.00 -0.58 12.32
CA VAL A 56 10.17 0.60 12.06
C VAL A 56 10.98 1.84 12.44
N LYS A 57 11.17 2.75 11.47
CA LYS A 57 11.92 3.99 11.70
C LYS A 57 11.09 4.93 12.58
N ARG A 58 11.71 5.57 13.57
CA ARG A 58 11.01 6.57 14.39
C ARG A 58 10.62 7.75 13.51
N PHE A 59 9.38 8.23 13.64
CA PHE A 59 8.89 9.41 12.92
C PHE A 59 9.83 10.62 13.05
N SER A 60 10.29 10.91 14.27
CA SER A 60 11.24 12.00 14.53
C SER A 60 12.57 11.86 13.80
N SER A 61 13.00 10.63 13.49
CA SER A 61 14.23 10.40 12.72
C SER A 61 14.02 10.69 11.25
N MET A 62 12.86 10.33 10.70
CA MET A 62 12.50 10.63 9.31
C MET A 62 12.40 12.14 9.12
N VAL A 63 11.66 12.81 10.01
CA VAL A 63 11.53 14.27 10.02
C VAL A 63 12.87 14.98 10.20
N ARG A 64 13.75 14.50 11.08
CA ARG A 64 15.07 15.13 11.27
C ARG A 64 15.99 14.98 10.06
N ASN A 65 15.97 13.83 9.39
CA ASN A 65 16.78 13.64 8.18
C ASN A 65 16.38 14.59 7.06
N VAL A 66 15.13 15.02 7.09
CA VAL A 66 14.52 16.00 6.20
C VAL A 66 14.93 17.38 6.65
N ILE A 67 14.55 17.83 7.84
CA ILE A 67 14.93 19.15 8.39
C ILE A 67 16.46 19.41 8.36
N GLY A 68 17.29 18.37 8.45
CA GLY A 68 18.75 18.49 8.50
C GLY A 68 19.47 18.64 7.15
N LYS A 69 18.79 18.56 5.99
CA LYS A 69 19.45 18.73 4.68
C LYS A 69 19.72 20.23 4.41
N PRO A 70 20.96 20.62 4.01
CA PRO A 70 21.25 21.99 3.58
C PRO A 70 20.47 22.34 2.30
N GLY A 71 19.81 23.49 2.26
CA GLY A 71 19.04 23.96 1.08
C GLY A 71 17.54 23.64 1.11
N TYR A 72 16.96 23.43 2.28
CA TYR A 72 15.53 23.14 2.43
C TYR A 72 14.64 24.25 1.87
N SER A 73 13.53 23.83 1.24
CA SER A 73 12.52 24.72 0.69
C SER A 73 11.91 25.63 1.77
N GLN A 74 11.69 26.89 1.41
CA GLN A 74 11.09 27.91 2.27
C GLN A 74 9.72 27.45 2.80
N SER A 75 8.97 26.70 1.99
CA SER A 75 7.69 26.05 2.33
C SER A 75 7.69 25.18 3.60
N TYR A 76 8.81 24.56 3.99
CA TYR A 76 8.85 23.81 5.26
C TYR A 76 8.94 24.74 6.47
N GLN A 77 9.61 25.88 6.31
CA GLN A 77 9.76 26.89 7.37
C GLN A 77 8.45 27.68 7.55
N ASP A 78 7.77 27.98 6.45
CA ASP A 78 6.52 28.73 6.41
C ASP A 78 5.29 27.87 6.76
N CYS A 79 5.48 26.58 7.03
CA CYS A 79 4.39 25.73 7.51
C CYS A 79 4.16 25.99 9.01
N ASP A 80 3.18 26.84 9.32
CA ASP A 80 2.80 27.25 10.69
C ASP A 80 2.62 26.08 11.66
N LEU A 81 2.22 24.92 11.14
CA LEU A 81 1.98 23.72 11.93
C LEU A 81 3.28 22.93 12.23
N LEU A 82 4.33 23.07 11.42
CA LEU A 82 5.66 22.49 11.68
C LEU A 82 6.44 23.31 12.71
N GLY A 83 6.24 24.64 12.75
CA GLY A 83 6.73 25.49 13.84
C GLY A 83 6.30 24.96 15.21
N LYS A 84 5.02 24.58 15.32
CA LYS A 84 4.40 23.96 16.52
C LYS A 84 4.93 22.54 16.83
N LEU A 85 5.58 21.85 15.89
CA LEU A 85 6.19 20.53 16.16
C LEU A 85 7.48 20.64 16.99
N LYS A 86 8.21 21.77 16.95
CA LYS A 86 9.43 21.95 17.77
C LYS A 86 9.11 21.93 19.28
N ASP A 87 7.90 22.32 19.65
CA ASP A 87 7.40 22.32 21.04
C ASP A 87 6.91 20.94 21.53
N ARG A 88 6.84 19.93 20.64
CA ARG A 88 6.41 18.55 20.98
C ARG A 88 7.37 17.76 21.89
N LYS A 89 8.42 18.37 22.47
CA LYS A 89 9.13 17.75 23.60
C LYS A 89 8.15 17.36 24.72
N VAL A 90 7.04 18.10 24.85
CA VAL A 90 5.96 17.85 25.81
C VAL A 90 5.08 16.64 25.42
N THR A 91 4.69 16.50 24.14
CA THR A 91 3.88 15.38 23.62
C THR A 91 4.58 14.02 23.69
N LYS A 92 5.90 14.01 23.90
CA LYS A 92 6.69 12.81 24.14
C LYS A 92 6.26 12.08 25.42
N ILE A 93 5.77 12.81 26.42
CA ILE A 93 5.35 12.27 27.73
C ILE A 93 4.03 11.49 27.58
N ASP A 94 3.04 12.03 26.89
CA ASP A 94 1.74 11.35 26.68
C ASP A 94 1.86 10.16 25.72
N ASN A 95 2.70 10.29 24.70
CA ASN A 95 3.06 9.15 23.85
C ASN A 95 3.81 8.06 24.61
N ASP A 96 4.55 8.40 25.66
CA ASP A 96 5.21 7.40 26.51
C ASP A 96 4.19 6.67 27.41
N VAL A 97 3.06 7.30 27.80
CA VAL A 97 1.93 6.63 28.47
C VAL A 97 1.18 5.69 27.51
N ILE A 98 0.91 6.13 26.28
CA ILE A 98 0.34 5.26 25.24
C ILE A 98 1.30 4.13 24.89
N ARG A 99 2.62 4.38 24.81
CA ARG A 99 3.64 3.33 24.68
C ARG A 99 3.71 2.43 25.90
N GLN A 100 3.45 2.90 27.11
CA GLN A 100 3.37 2.04 28.31
C GLN A 100 2.13 1.12 28.23
N ARG A 101 0.99 1.62 27.73
CA ARG A 101 -0.19 0.81 27.43
C ARG A 101 0.04 -0.15 26.25
N GLY A 102 0.76 0.31 25.23
CA GLY A 102 1.26 -0.48 24.10
C GLY A 102 2.31 -1.52 24.51
N LYS A 103 3.07 -1.27 25.58
CA LYS A 103 3.98 -2.24 26.20
C LYS A 103 3.24 -3.29 27.02
N ARG A 104 2.04 -2.98 27.53
CA ARG A 104 1.13 -4.01 28.08
C ARG A 104 0.52 -4.89 26.99
N THR A 105 0.43 -4.43 25.74
CA THR A 105 0.21 -5.31 24.58
C THR A 105 1.51 -5.92 24.06
N SER A 106 2.68 -5.28 24.23
CA SER A 106 4.00 -5.88 24.02
C SER A 106 4.41 -6.87 25.12
N TYR A 107 3.52 -7.18 26.07
CA TYR A 107 3.62 -8.40 26.88
C TYR A 107 3.64 -9.65 25.96
N PHE A 108 3.20 -9.50 24.71
CA PHE A 108 3.43 -10.44 23.62
C PHE A 108 4.90 -10.63 23.23
N ASP A 109 5.77 -9.62 23.27
CA ASP A 109 7.22 -9.82 23.02
C ASP A 109 7.85 -10.71 24.10
N GLN A 110 7.28 -10.69 25.32
CA GLN A 110 7.72 -11.52 26.44
C GLN A 110 7.18 -12.95 26.36
N TYR A 111 5.98 -13.15 25.80
CA TYR A 111 5.34 -14.48 25.62
C TYR A 111 5.57 -15.13 24.25
N MET A 112 6.08 -14.41 23.24
CA MET A 112 6.47 -14.98 21.94
C MET A 112 7.72 -15.86 22.01
N GLY A 113 8.23 -16.12 23.22
CA GLY A 113 9.57 -16.60 23.47
C GLY A 113 10.55 -15.49 23.15
N HIS A 114 11.61 -15.36 23.93
CA HIS A 114 12.83 -14.81 23.37
C HIS A 114 13.14 -15.61 22.09
N ILE A 115 12.76 -15.10 20.92
CA ILE A 115 13.51 -15.33 19.70
C ILE A 115 14.90 -14.96 20.13
N THR A 116 15.70 -16.00 20.35
CA THR A 116 16.97 -15.98 21.05
C THR A 116 17.77 -14.77 20.61
N SER A 117 18.43 -14.13 21.56
CA SER A 117 19.15 -12.85 21.52
C SER A 117 20.28 -12.70 20.46
N LYS A 118 20.12 -13.30 19.28
CA LYS A 118 21.03 -13.29 18.13
C LYS A 118 20.34 -13.27 16.76
N SER A 119 19.01 -13.24 16.63
CA SER A 119 18.42 -13.07 15.29
C SER A 119 18.71 -11.66 14.77
N THR A 120 19.60 -11.56 13.80
CA THR A 120 19.90 -10.33 13.08
C THR A 120 18.61 -9.82 12.41
N ARG A 121 18.40 -8.50 12.45
CA ARG A 121 17.29 -7.86 11.70
C ARG A 121 17.75 -7.58 10.28
N SER A 122 16.82 -7.61 9.34
CA SER A 122 17.10 -7.17 7.97
C SER A 122 17.47 -5.68 7.94
N VAL A 123 18.36 -5.31 7.02
CA VAL A 123 18.74 -3.92 6.75
C VAL A 123 17.62 -3.18 5.99
N GLY A 124 16.85 -3.90 5.18
CA GLY A 124 15.79 -3.34 4.34
C GLY A 124 14.61 -4.28 4.13
N LEU A 125 13.65 -3.79 3.36
CA LEU A 125 12.54 -4.59 2.85
C LEU A 125 13.00 -5.35 1.59
N ASP A 126 12.47 -6.56 1.37
CA ASP A 126 12.76 -7.37 0.18
C ASP A 126 11.43 -7.92 -0.36
N MET A 127 11.23 -7.76 -1.67
CA MET A 127 9.99 -8.13 -2.36
C MET A 127 9.98 -9.57 -2.85
N ASP A 128 11.13 -10.21 -3.04
CA ASP A 128 11.14 -11.32 -4.00
C ASP A 128 12.29 -12.34 -3.84
N HIS A 129 12.62 -12.67 -2.60
CA HIS A 129 13.75 -13.54 -2.26
C HIS A 129 13.38 -15.00 -1.92
N ILE A 130 12.09 -15.33 -1.79
CA ILE A 130 11.64 -16.65 -1.31
C ILE A 130 11.58 -17.65 -2.46
N TYR A 131 12.28 -18.77 -2.30
CA TYR A 131 12.31 -19.86 -3.27
C TYR A 131 10.97 -20.60 -3.38
N VAL A 132 10.64 -21.02 -4.61
CA VAL A 132 9.48 -21.83 -5.00
C VAL A 132 9.96 -22.89 -5.99
N GLY A 133 9.50 -24.13 -5.81
CA GLY A 133 9.82 -25.24 -6.71
C GLY A 133 9.18 -25.08 -8.09
N ILE A 134 9.75 -25.68 -9.13
CA ILE A 134 9.31 -25.48 -10.53
C ILE A 134 7.83 -25.83 -10.75
N ILE A 135 7.31 -26.90 -10.15
CA ILE A 135 5.91 -27.32 -10.34
C ILE A 135 4.95 -26.29 -9.75
N ASP A 136 5.25 -25.77 -8.55
CA ASP A 136 4.45 -24.74 -7.91
C ASP A 136 4.55 -23.40 -8.62
N PHE A 137 5.74 -23.08 -9.15
CA PHE A 137 5.95 -21.90 -9.97
C PHE A 137 5.14 -21.96 -11.26
N LEU A 138 5.17 -23.10 -11.97
CA LEU A 138 4.34 -23.36 -13.15
C LEU A 138 2.85 -23.19 -12.82
N TRP A 139 2.40 -23.76 -11.71
CA TRP A 139 1.02 -23.59 -11.26
C TRP A 139 0.68 -22.11 -11.00
N GLY A 140 1.52 -21.40 -10.25
CA GLY A 140 1.30 -19.99 -9.96
C GLY A 140 1.24 -19.15 -11.23
N PHE A 141 2.12 -19.42 -12.19
CA PHE A 141 2.15 -18.73 -13.48
C PHE A 141 0.88 -19.00 -14.32
N LEU A 142 0.49 -20.28 -14.44
CA LEU A 142 -0.62 -20.68 -15.30
C LEU A 142 -2.00 -20.36 -14.72
N PHE A 143 -2.16 -20.33 -13.40
CA PHE A 143 -3.48 -20.13 -12.78
C PHE A 143 -3.65 -18.75 -12.15
N VAL A 144 -2.64 -18.24 -11.44
CA VAL A 144 -2.69 -16.90 -10.83
C VAL A 144 -2.29 -15.85 -11.85
N GLY A 145 -1.13 -16.04 -12.51
CA GLY A 145 -0.60 -15.11 -13.50
C GLY A 145 -1.53 -14.95 -14.71
N ALA A 146 -2.05 -16.05 -15.26
CA ALA A 146 -2.99 -15.99 -16.38
C ALA A 146 -4.31 -15.31 -16.01
N GLY A 147 -4.86 -15.56 -14.81
CA GLY A 147 -6.06 -14.87 -14.31
C GLY A 147 -5.86 -13.36 -14.22
N GLY A 148 -4.70 -12.93 -13.69
CA GLY A 148 -4.28 -11.53 -13.67
C GLY A 148 -4.14 -10.91 -15.06
N TYR A 149 -3.51 -11.63 -15.99
CA TYR A 149 -3.35 -11.13 -17.36
C TYR A 149 -4.70 -11.00 -18.09
N VAL A 150 -5.62 -11.95 -17.91
CA VAL A 150 -6.98 -11.88 -18.49
C VAL A 150 -7.76 -10.70 -17.93
N LEU A 151 -7.72 -10.49 -16.60
CA LEU A 151 -8.32 -9.31 -15.97
C LEU A 151 -7.77 -8.03 -16.60
N PHE A 152 -6.45 -7.92 -16.65
CA PHE A 152 -5.75 -6.76 -17.17
C PHE A 152 -6.17 -6.43 -18.61
N VAL A 153 -6.09 -7.40 -19.53
CA VAL A 153 -6.40 -7.18 -20.95
C VAL A 153 -7.87 -6.76 -21.11
N LYS A 154 -8.79 -7.46 -20.45
CA LYS A 154 -10.22 -7.13 -20.52
C LYS A 154 -10.50 -5.72 -19.98
N ALA A 155 -9.93 -5.39 -18.83
CA ALA A 155 -10.19 -4.13 -18.14
C ALA A 155 -9.57 -2.92 -18.86
N THR A 156 -8.35 -3.06 -19.39
CA THR A 156 -7.71 -1.98 -20.16
C THR A 156 -8.36 -1.77 -21.52
N MET A 157 -8.77 -2.85 -22.20
CA MET A 157 -9.58 -2.73 -23.42
C MET A 157 -10.89 -1.99 -23.15
N TRP A 158 -11.58 -2.32 -22.05
CA TRP A 158 -12.78 -1.60 -21.65
C TRP A 158 -12.51 -0.13 -21.32
N LEU A 159 -11.42 0.18 -20.61
CA LEU A 159 -11.02 1.55 -20.32
C LEU A 159 -10.79 2.36 -21.61
N MET A 160 -10.10 1.81 -22.61
CA MET A 160 -9.90 2.47 -23.90
C MET A 160 -11.21 2.76 -24.63
N ILE A 161 -12.10 1.76 -24.71
CA ILE A 161 -13.43 1.93 -25.32
C ILE A 161 -14.17 3.06 -24.60
N ARG A 162 -14.10 3.07 -23.27
CA ARG A 162 -14.78 4.08 -22.46
C ARG A 162 -14.21 5.48 -22.68
N GLN A 163 -12.88 5.62 -22.72
CA GLN A 163 -12.21 6.89 -23.04
C GLN A 163 -12.58 7.39 -24.43
N PHE A 164 -12.64 6.49 -25.42
CA PHE A 164 -13.11 6.80 -26.76
C PHE A 164 -14.56 7.32 -26.72
N LEU A 165 -15.49 6.60 -26.10
CA LEU A 165 -16.89 7.01 -26.03
C LEU A 165 -17.08 8.36 -25.31
N VAL A 166 -16.30 8.63 -24.25
CA VAL A 166 -16.30 9.93 -23.56
C VAL A 166 -15.79 11.04 -24.46
N ARG A 167 -14.71 10.81 -25.21
CA ARG A 167 -14.14 11.80 -26.15
C ARG A 167 -15.13 12.19 -27.25
N TYR A 168 -15.99 11.27 -27.68
CA TYR A 168 -17.07 11.54 -28.65
C TYR A 168 -18.37 12.04 -28.02
N GLY A 169 -18.41 12.26 -26.70
CA GLY A 169 -19.59 12.72 -25.98
C GLY A 169 -20.72 11.70 -25.89
N ILE A 170 -20.48 10.43 -26.24
CA ILE A 170 -21.47 9.34 -26.19
C ILE A 170 -21.68 8.88 -24.74
N LEU A 171 -20.61 8.85 -23.95
CA LEU A 171 -20.65 8.51 -22.53
C LEU A 171 -20.24 9.72 -21.70
N LYS A 172 -20.92 9.97 -20.59
CA LYS A 172 -20.50 10.99 -19.61
C LYS A 172 -19.61 10.35 -18.54
N VAL A 173 -18.56 11.07 -18.14
CA VAL A 173 -17.76 10.71 -16.94
C VAL A 173 -18.66 10.86 -15.72
N LYS A 174 -18.53 9.96 -14.74
CA LYS A 174 -19.29 10.06 -13.50
C LYS A 174 -18.87 11.33 -12.76
N GLU A 175 -19.82 12.12 -12.29
CA GLU A 175 -19.52 13.29 -11.45
C GLU A 175 -18.73 12.89 -10.20
N CYS A 176 -17.79 13.74 -9.80
CA CYS A 176 -16.87 13.47 -8.71
C CYS A 176 -16.70 14.68 -7.79
N ASP A 177 -16.90 14.46 -6.50
CA ASP A 177 -16.43 15.37 -5.46
C ASP A 177 -14.97 15.00 -5.15
N ILE A 178 -14.04 15.63 -5.88
CA ILE A 178 -12.60 15.33 -5.81
C ILE A 178 -12.05 15.57 -4.41
N GLU A 179 -12.53 16.60 -3.71
CA GLU A 179 -12.10 16.93 -2.35
C GLU A 179 -12.44 15.81 -1.37
N THR A 180 -13.64 15.24 -1.49
CA THR A 180 -14.08 14.09 -0.70
C THR A 180 -13.27 12.84 -1.04
N VAL A 181 -12.93 12.63 -2.33
CA VAL A 181 -12.08 11.49 -2.72
C VAL A 181 -10.69 11.61 -2.10
N VAL A 182 -10.07 12.80 -2.15
CA VAL A 182 -8.78 13.07 -1.52
C VAL A 182 -8.83 12.79 0.00
N GLY A 183 -9.87 13.27 0.68
CA GLY A 183 -10.08 12.97 2.11
C GLY A 183 -10.20 11.48 2.39
N LYS A 184 -10.93 10.73 1.55
CA LYS A 184 -11.03 9.26 1.66
C LYS A 184 -9.70 8.54 1.40
N LEU A 185 -8.88 9.00 0.45
CA LEU A 185 -7.56 8.39 0.23
C LEU A 185 -6.66 8.56 1.47
N CYS A 186 -6.70 9.72 2.13
CA CYS A 186 -5.92 9.97 3.35
C CYS A 186 -6.45 9.22 4.58
N LEU A 187 -7.78 9.22 4.79
CA LEU A 187 -8.41 8.69 6.01
C LEU A 187 -8.77 7.20 5.93
N GLU A 188 -9.13 6.70 4.76
CA GLU A 188 -9.75 5.38 4.58
C GLU A 188 -8.89 4.45 3.71
N GLN A 189 -7.57 4.66 3.63
CA GLN A 189 -6.60 3.76 2.97
C GLN A 189 -5.25 3.71 3.70
N SER A 190 -4.27 2.98 3.15
CA SER A 190 -2.92 2.89 3.70
C SER A 190 -2.17 4.22 3.80
N GLN A 191 -2.66 5.31 3.17
CA GLN A 191 -2.07 6.64 3.33
C GLN A 191 -2.19 7.19 4.75
N VAL A 192 -3.08 6.62 5.57
CA VAL A 192 -3.27 7.04 6.95
C VAL A 192 -2.00 6.96 7.80
N VAL A 193 -1.03 6.13 7.41
CA VAL A 193 0.26 6.05 8.12
C VAL A 193 1.09 7.33 8.03
N HIS A 194 0.74 8.25 7.13
CA HIS A 194 1.37 9.56 6.96
C HIS A 194 0.72 10.65 7.81
N TYR A 195 -0.35 10.35 8.55
CA TYR A 195 -0.97 11.27 9.50
C TYR A 195 0.06 11.74 10.55
N CYS A 196 0.12 13.04 10.81
CA CYS A 196 1.08 13.65 11.74
C CYS A 196 0.43 14.24 13.00
N THR A 197 -0.66 15.01 12.83
CA THR A 197 -1.36 15.73 13.90
C THR A 197 -2.71 16.25 13.43
N SER A 198 -3.59 16.57 14.38
CA SER A 198 -4.73 17.45 14.18
C SER A 198 -4.58 18.77 14.95
N SER A 199 -5.31 19.80 14.52
CA SER A 199 -5.36 21.11 15.18
C SER A 199 -5.89 21.01 16.62
N ASN A 200 -6.93 20.20 16.84
CA ASN A 200 -7.60 20.03 18.14
C ASN A 200 -6.74 19.35 19.22
N THR A 201 -5.82 18.46 18.83
CA THR A 201 -4.92 17.78 19.80
C THR A 201 -3.96 18.77 20.48
N SER A 202 -3.63 19.89 19.83
CA SER A 202 -2.74 20.91 20.41
C SER A 202 -3.40 21.66 21.57
N TYR A 203 -4.73 21.87 21.51
CA TYR A 203 -5.47 22.64 22.52
C TYR A 203 -5.71 21.86 23.82
N SER A 204 -6.00 20.56 23.72
CA SER A 204 -6.28 19.72 24.89
C SER A 204 -5.01 19.33 25.66
N ALA A 205 -3.90 19.05 24.97
CA ALA A 205 -2.60 18.77 25.59
C ALA A 205 -1.99 20.02 26.27
N GLN A 206 -2.26 21.22 25.76
CA GLN A 206 -1.83 22.48 26.40
C GLN A 206 -2.63 22.82 27.66
N ARG A 207 -3.93 22.47 27.74
CA ARG A 207 -4.73 22.69 28.96
C ARG A 207 -4.30 21.83 30.15
N GLY A 208 -3.66 20.68 29.91
CA GLY A 208 -3.13 19.83 30.98
C GLY A 208 -1.84 20.32 31.62
N LEU A 209 -1.07 21.21 30.96
CA LEU A 209 0.30 21.55 31.36
C LEU A 209 0.63 23.05 31.40
N ALA A 210 -0.26 23.94 30.98
CA ALA A 210 -0.06 25.39 31.17
C ALA A 210 -0.54 25.86 32.55
N ARG A 211 0.29 25.62 33.56
CA ARG A 211 0.48 26.63 34.63
C ARG A 211 0.90 27.94 33.95
N LYS A 212 0.03 28.94 34.07
CA LYS A 212 0.26 30.40 33.99
C LYS A 212 1.72 30.81 33.69
N SER A 213 2.02 31.25 32.46
CA SER A 213 2.69 32.55 32.22
C SER A 213 3.21 32.77 30.79
N PHE A 214 3.41 31.75 29.96
CA PHE A 214 4.23 31.94 28.73
C PHE A 214 3.48 31.91 27.38
N ALA A 215 2.26 31.36 27.33
CA ALA A 215 1.50 31.24 26.07
C ALA A 215 0.66 32.47 25.71
N LYS A 216 0.69 33.53 26.52
CA LYS A 216 -0.05 34.78 26.27
C LYS A 216 0.74 35.81 25.45
N GLN A 217 1.94 35.48 24.99
CA GLN A 217 2.86 36.48 24.41
C GLN A 217 3.32 36.17 22.98
N ILE A 218 2.84 35.10 22.35
CA ILE A 218 3.24 34.71 20.97
C ILE A 218 2.03 34.59 20.03
N ILE A 219 0.80 34.69 20.53
CA ILE A 219 -0.43 34.67 19.71
C ILE A 219 -1.11 36.05 19.76
N GLN A 220 -0.35 37.13 20.01
CA GLN A 220 -0.92 38.46 20.19
C GLN A 220 -0.21 39.54 19.36
N GLU A 221 0.51 39.16 18.29
CA GLU A 221 1.24 40.15 17.46
C GLU A 221 0.96 40.05 15.95
N GLU A 222 0.02 39.21 15.47
CA GLU A 222 -0.29 39.15 14.01
C GLU A 222 -1.78 39.26 13.63
N ASP A 223 -2.73 39.40 14.57
CA ASP A 223 -4.18 39.44 14.28
C ASP A 223 -4.88 40.70 14.85
N ASP A 224 -4.33 41.90 14.64
CA ASP A 224 -4.89 43.15 15.19
C ASP A 224 -5.83 43.93 14.24
N ASP A 225 -6.22 43.41 13.07
CA ASP A 225 -7.06 44.18 12.12
C ASP A 225 -8.29 43.47 11.49
N ASP A 226 -8.63 42.22 11.83
CA ASP A 226 -9.87 41.57 11.34
C ASP A 226 -10.69 40.94 12.50
N ASP A 227 -11.60 41.73 13.07
CA ASP A 227 -12.60 41.39 14.11
C ASP A 227 -13.70 40.40 13.60
N ASP A 228 -13.35 39.37 12.82
CA ASP A 228 -14.28 38.29 12.44
C ASP A 228 -14.29 37.19 13.52
N ASP A 229 -14.98 37.48 14.62
CA ASP A 229 -15.15 36.68 15.86
C ASP A 229 -15.95 35.35 15.68
N ASP A 230 -16.15 34.88 14.44
CA ASP A 230 -16.99 33.71 14.11
C ASP A 230 -16.21 32.46 13.62
N ASN A 231 -14.87 32.49 13.63
CA ASN A 231 -14.07 31.32 13.21
C ASN A 231 -13.95 30.28 14.33
N GLU A 232 -14.97 29.44 14.49
CA GLU A 232 -14.85 28.19 15.26
C GLU A 232 -13.56 27.45 14.83
N PRO A 233 -12.74 26.94 15.78
CA PRO A 233 -11.47 26.30 15.47
C PRO A 233 -11.72 25.06 14.61
N ARG A 234 -11.28 25.10 13.34
CA ARG A 234 -11.42 24.00 12.40
C ARG A 234 -10.64 22.76 12.84
N ASN A 235 -11.25 21.59 12.74
CA ASN A 235 -10.67 20.30 13.11
C ASN A 235 -9.84 19.70 11.96
N ASP A 236 -8.69 20.29 11.68
CA ASP A 236 -7.87 19.91 10.52
C ASP A 236 -6.88 18.81 10.88
N ALA A 237 -6.71 17.82 10.00
CA ALA A 237 -5.66 16.80 10.03
C ALA A 237 -4.59 17.06 8.96
N VAL A 238 -3.33 16.79 9.33
CA VAL A 238 -2.18 16.94 8.43
C VAL A 238 -1.54 15.60 8.12
N PHE A 239 -1.37 15.30 6.85
CA PHE A 239 -0.66 14.13 6.32
C PHE A 239 0.65 14.57 5.68
N LEU A 240 1.78 14.01 6.11
CA LEU A 240 3.11 14.41 5.67
C LEU A 240 3.81 13.24 4.98
N PHE A 241 4.05 13.39 3.68
CA PHE A 241 4.76 12.45 2.84
C PHE A 241 6.17 12.97 2.59
N VAL A 242 7.11 12.32 3.25
CA VAL A 242 8.52 12.74 3.33
C VAL A 242 9.35 12.00 2.29
N ASP A 243 10.26 12.70 1.60
CA ASP A 243 11.01 12.17 0.45
C ASP A 243 10.04 11.51 -0.56
N PHE A 244 9.07 12.28 -1.05
CA PHE A 244 7.96 11.79 -1.85
C PHE A 244 8.37 11.48 -3.31
N PRO A 245 8.35 10.22 -3.75
CA PRO A 245 8.69 9.87 -5.13
C PRO A 245 7.53 10.20 -6.08
N TRP A 246 7.84 10.84 -7.20
CA TRP A 246 6.88 11.14 -8.26
C TRP A 246 7.50 11.01 -9.64
N VAL A 247 6.67 11.11 -10.68
CA VAL A 247 7.10 11.00 -12.08
C VAL A 247 6.55 12.18 -12.84
N ASP A 248 7.44 12.91 -13.52
CA ASP A 248 7.04 14.04 -14.35
C ASP A 248 6.50 13.59 -15.72
N ASN A 249 6.04 14.55 -16.52
CA ASN A 249 5.48 14.28 -17.83
C ASN A 249 6.52 13.78 -18.87
N ASN A 250 7.81 13.81 -18.57
CA ASN A 250 8.87 13.20 -19.38
C ASN A 250 9.19 11.76 -18.96
N CYS A 251 8.39 11.18 -18.06
CA CYS A 251 8.63 9.88 -17.44
C CYS A 251 9.95 9.84 -16.64
N ASP A 252 10.43 10.97 -16.14
CA ASP A 252 11.60 11.02 -15.26
C ASP A 252 11.17 10.85 -13.80
N PHE A 253 11.91 10.01 -13.08
CA PHE A 253 11.71 9.79 -11.66
C PHE A 253 12.28 10.98 -10.88
N GLN A 254 11.46 11.54 -10.00
CA GLN A 254 11.76 12.69 -9.17
C GLN A 254 11.46 12.34 -7.70
N VAL A 255 12.05 13.11 -6.78
CA VAL A 255 11.75 13.01 -5.35
C VAL A 255 11.55 14.43 -4.82
N ALA A 256 10.32 14.72 -4.37
CA ALA A 256 10.02 15.93 -3.63
C ALA A 256 10.47 15.75 -2.18
N ASP A 257 10.93 16.82 -1.53
CA ASP A 257 11.37 16.74 -0.14
C ASP A 257 10.17 16.56 0.81
N LEU A 258 9.07 17.24 0.53
CA LEU A 258 7.82 17.13 1.28
C LEU A 258 6.60 17.28 0.38
N PHE A 259 5.65 16.35 0.54
CA PHE A 259 4.27 16.55 0.11
C PHE A 259 3.38 16.56 1.36
N ALA A 260 2.58 17.61 1.54
CA ALA A 260 1.73 17.82 2.71
C ALA A 260 0.28 18.01 2.28
N VAL A 261 -0.65 17.26 2.91
CA VAL A 261 -2.08 17.30 2.61
C VAL A 261 -2.87 17.62 3.87
N TYR A 262 -3.80 18.56 3.76
CA TYR A 262 -4.65 19.03 4.84
C TYR A 262 -6.09 18.59 4.59
N ILE A 263 -6.68 17.91 5.56
CA ILE A 263 -8.03 17.37 5.50
C ILE A 263 -8.84 17.92 6.67
N ASP A 264 -10.04 18.42 6.40
CA ASP A 264 -11.02 18.75 7.42
C ASP A 264 -11.60 17.44 7.96
N LEU A 265 -11.45 17.15 9.26
CA LEU A 265 -11.89 15.88 9.86
C LEU A 265 -13.41 15.79 10.06
N ASP A 266 -14.11 16.92 10.06
CA ASP A 266 -15.56 16.97 10.28
C ASP A 266 -16.29 16.76 8.96
N THR A 267 -15.85 17.44 7.89
CA THR A 267 -16.40 17.25 6.54
C THR A 267 -15.73 16.10 5.77
N LYS A 268 -14.55 15.65 6.22
CA LYS A 268 -13.68 14.68 5.54
C LYS A 268 -13.27 15.11 4.13
N LYS A 269 -13.10 16.42 3.92
CA LYS A 269 -12.75 17.01 2.63
C LYS A 269 -11.34 17.58 2.62
N PHE A 270 -10.77 17.59 1.42
CA PHE A 270 -9.54 18.33 1.13
C PHE A 270 -9.69 19.82 1.44
N ILE A 271 -8.69 20.38 2.14
CA ILE A 271 -8.57 21.82 2.38
C ILE A 271 -7.54 22.43 1.43
N LYS A 272 -6.31 21.90 1.48
CA LYS A 272 -5.17 22.34 0.67
C LYS A 272 -4.09 21.26 0.64
N ALA A 273 -3.16 21.37 -0.30
CA ALA A 273 -1.93 20.59 -0.28
C ALA A 273 -0.79 21.34 -0.94
N ASN A 274 0.43 21.06 -0.48
CA ASN A 274 1.65 21.62 -1.00
C ASN A 274 2.64 20.49 -1.28
N MET A 275 3.34 20.55 -2.40
CA MET A 275 4.51 19.71 -2.68
C MET A 275 5.71 20.62 -2.87
N ASP A 276 6.63 20.57 -1.91
CA ASP A 276 7.68 21.57 -1.73
C ASP A 276 7.07 22.99 -1.76
N ASP A 277 7.58 23.88 -2.61
CA ASP A 277 7.10 25.27 -2.75
C ASP A 277 5.88 25.42 -3.69
N ILE A 278 5.21 24.33 -4.04
CA ILE A 278 4.13 24.33 -5.04
C ILE A 278 2.81 24.01 -4.37
N ASN A 279 1.88 24.96 -4.39
CA ASN A 279 0.49 24.74 -4.02
C ASN A 279 -0.20 23.87 -5.07
N LEU A 280 -0.95 22.87 -4.61
CA LEU A 280 -1.61 21.89 -5.46
C LEU A 280 -3.13 22.06 -5.40
N THR A 281 -3.78 21.83 -6.53
CA THR A 281 -5.22 21.66 -6.61
C THR A 281 -5.65 20.30 -6.02
N ALA A 282 -6.94 20.14 -5.74
CA ALA A 282 -7.49 18.85 -5.30
C ALA A 282 -7.27 17.74 -6.35
N SER A 283 -7.33 18.07 -7.65
CA SER A 283 -7.13 17.13 -8.75
C SER A 283 -5.68 16.62 -8.81
N GLU A 284 -4.70 17.53 -8.73
CA GLU A 284 -3.28 17.17 -8.69
C GLU A 284 -2.96 16.34 -7.44
N THR A 285 -3.52 16.74 -6.29
CA THR A 285 -3.37 16.01 -5.01
C THR A 285 -3.93 14.59 -5.13
N LEU A 286 -5.09 14.41 -5.77
CA LEU A 286 -5.66 13.10 -6.05
C LEU A 286 -4.70 12.23 -6.87
N ILE A 287 -4.12 12.77 -7.94
CA ILE A 287 -3.18 12.04 -8.80
C ILE A 287 -1.94 11.61 -8.00
N LEU A 288 -1.36 12.51 -7.20
CA LEU A 288 -0.18 12.23 -6.39
C LEU A 288 -0.45 11.18 -5.30
N LEU A 289 -1.55 11.31 -4.55
CA LEU A 289 -1.92 10.32 -3.53
C LEU A 289 -2.19 8.93 -4.14
N TRP A 290 -2.89 8.89 -5.27
CA TRP A 290 -3.15 7.64 -5.98
C TRP A 290 -1.85 7.02 -6.49
N TYR A 291 -0.97 7.80 -7.09
CA TYR A 291 0.33 7.33 -7.56
C TYR A 291 1.20 6.82 -6.40
N ASN A 292 1.24 7.51 -5.27
CA ASN A 292 1.97 7.06 -4.08
C ASN A 292 1.42 5.75 -3.52
N THR A 293 0.09 5.59 -3.54
CA THR A 293 -0.56 4.33 -3.19
C THR A 293 0.03 3.21 -4.02
N ILE A 294 -0.05 3.31 -5.35
CA ILE A 294 0.45 2.28 -6.28
C ILE A 294 1.97 2.07 -6.16
N GLY A 295 2.72 3.17 -6.14
CA GLY A 295 4.17 3.21 -6.26
C GLY A 295 4.88 2.85 -4.97
N ALA A 296 5.01 3.82 -4.07
CA ALA A 296 5.95 3.71 -2.96
C ALA A 296 5.32 3.12 -1.68
N GLN A 297 4.00 3.26 -1.51
CA GLN A 297 3.33 2.82 -0.28
C GLN A 297 2.90 1.35 -0.36
N HIS A 298 2.18 0.95 -1.41
CA HIS A 298 1.61 -0.40 -1.51
C HIS A 298 2.69 -1.49 -1.59
N VAL A 299 3.80 -1.23 -2.30
CA VAL A 299 4.93 -2.17 -2.37
C VAL A 299 5.56 -2.48 -1.00
N LYS A 300 5.44 -1.60 0.00
CA LYS A 300 5.91 -1.89 1.35
C LYS A 300 5.08 -2.99 2.01
N LEU A 301 3.77 -3.04 1.74
CA LEU A 301 2.88 -4.09 2.24
C LEU A 301 3.29 -5.45 1.67
N HIS A 302 3.52 -5.51 0.35
CA HIS A 302 4.02 -6.70 -0.33
C HIS A 302 5.37 -7.16 0.22
N ALA A 303 6.31 -6.23 0.38
CA ALA A 303 7.65 -6.57 0.85
C ALA A 303 7.58 -7.12 2.28
N LEU A 304 6.85 -6.46 3.18
CA LEU A 304 6.64 -6.94 4.54
C LEU A 304 5.97 -8.32 4.58
N ALA A 305 5.00 -8.58 3.71
CA ALA A 305 4.28 -9.84 3.69
C ALA A 305 5.16 -11.07 3.38
N ASN A 306 6.34 -10.90 2.80
CA ASN A 306 7.29 -12.01 2.63
C ASN A 306 7.75 -12.62 3.97
N TRP A 307 7.82 -11.83 5.04
CA TRP A 307 8.06 -12.38 6.39
C TRP A 307 6.82 -13.06 6.98
N GLY A 308 5.65 -12.85 6.37
CA GLY A 308 4.36 -13.40 6.76
C GLY A 308 4.03 -14.76 6.14
N VAL A 309 4.97 -15.36 5.39
CA VAL A 309 4.78 -16.65 4.70
C VAL A 309 5.95 -17.60 4.93
N ASN A 310 5.68 -18.90 5.02
CA ASN A 310 6.71 -19.93 5.07
C ASN A 310 6.30 -21.16 4.25
N TYR A 311 6.40 -21.00 2.93
CA TYR A 311 5.98 -22.00 1.95
C TYR A 311 6.61 -23.39 2.17
N ALA A 312 7.91 -23.44 2.47
CA ALA A 312 8.67 -24.69 2.53
C ALA A 312 8.34 -25.55 3.76
N ASN A 313 8.01 -24.93 4.89
CA ASN A 313 7.82 -25.62 6.17
C ASN A 313 6.35 -25.74 6.60
N SER A 314 5.41 -25.34 5.74
CA SER A 314 3.99 -25.45 6.05
C SER A 314 3.46 -26.86 5.71
N GLU A 315 2.96 -27.56 6.72
CA GLU A 315 2.31 -28.88 6.56
C GLU A 315 0.85 -28.74 6.10
N ASP A 316 0.19 -27.66 6.51
CA ASP A 316 -1.18 -27.37 6.11
C ASP A 316 -1.25 -26.95 4.63
N LYS A 317 -2.03 -27.69 3.83
CA LYS A 317 -2.13 -27.46 2.38
C LYS A 317 -2.74 -26.10 2.04
N PHE A 318 -3.65 -25.60 2.87
CA PHE A 318 -4.28 -24.29 2.69
C PHE A 318 -3.28 -23.16 2.94
N ILE A 319 -2.54 -23.21 4.05
CA ILE A 319 -1.47 -22.25 4.36
C ILE A 319 -0.35 -22.30 3.32
N LYS A 320 0.04 -23.50 2.89
CA LYS A 320 1.06 -23.69 1.86
C LYS A 320 0.64 -23.08 0.52
N ARG A 321 -0.61 -23.30 0.09
CA ARG A 321 -1.17 -22.70 -1.13
C ARG A 321 -1.21 -21.18 -1.05
N ASN A 322 -1.69 -20.63 0.05
CA ASN A 322 -1.78 -19.18 0.26
C ASN A 322 -0.39 -18.53 0.33
N SER A 323 0.58 -19.21 0.95
CA SER A 323 1.98 -18.78 0.94
C SER A 323 2.57 -18.75 -0.47
N LEU A 324 2.32 -19.78 -1.28
CA LEU A 324 2.74 -19.83 -2.68
C LEU A 324 2.16 -18.66 -3.47
N VAL A 325 0.85 -18.41 -3.33
CA VAL A 325 0.17 -17.32 -4.02
C VAL A 325 0.79 -15.97 -3.67
N THR A 326 1.00 -15.67 -2.38
CA THR A 326 1.66 -14.43 -1.95
C THR A 326 3.03 -14.27 -2.61
N ILE A 327 3.87 -15.31 -2.61
CA ILE A 327 5.21 -15.25 -3.22
C ILE A 327 5.12 -14.99 -4.73
N MET A 328 4.23 -15.70 -5.42
CA MET A 328 4.05 -15.56 -6.86
C MET A 328 3.48 -14.19 -7.24
N TYR A 329 2.52 -13.68 -6.47
CA TYR A 329 1.90 -12.39 -6.72
C TYR A 329 2.88 -11.24 -6.48
N ASN A 330 3.71 -11.33 -5.42
CA ASN A 330 4.84 -10.41 -5.21
C ASN A 330 5.82 -10.43 -6.39
N PHE A 331 6.16 -11.62 -6.90
CA PHE A 331 7.01 -11.76 -8.10
C PHE A 331 6.39 -11.11 -9.33
N PHE A 332 5.09 -11.33 -9.56
CA PHE A 332 4.40 -10.73 -10.69
C PHE A 332 4.35 -9.20 -10.58
N GLY A 333 3.97 -8.67 -9.43
CA GLY A 333 3.83 -7.23 -9.20
C GLY A 333 5.15 -6.47 -9.26
N TYR A 334 6.25 -7.06 -8.78
CA TYR A 334 7.54 -6.36 -8.69
C TYR A 334 8.47 -6.64 -9.88
N THR A 335 8.61 -7.91 -10.27
CA THR A 335 9.58 -8.33 -11.28
C THR A 335 8.97 -8.37 -12.67
N VAL A 336 7.77 -8.93 -12.82
CA VAL A 336 7.15 -9.12 -14.14
C VAL A 336 6.41 -7.87 -14.62
N PHE A 337 5.78 -7.12 -13.71
CA PHE A 337 4.90 -5.99 -14.06
C PHE A 337 5.53 -4.99 -15.03
N SER A 338 6.78 -4.54 -14.76
CA SER A 338 7.47 -3.57 -15.61
C SER A 338 7.83 -4.11 -17.00
N THR A 339 7.88 -5.44 -17.18
CA THR A 339 8.16 -6.05 -18.50
C THR A 339 7.01 -5.85 -19.47
N PHE A 340 5.78 -5.64 -18.97
CA PHE A 340 4.63 -5.39 -19.81
C PHE A 340 4.59 -3.97 -20.38
N PHE A 341 5.31 -3.02 -19.79
CA PHE A 341 5.26 -1.61 -20.21
C PHE A 341 5.66 -1.43 -21.67
N LYS A 342 6.71 -2.12 -22.11
CA LYS A 342 7.13 -2.07 -23.51
C LYS A 342 6.02 -2.55 -24.46
N LEU A 343 5.33 -3.63 -24.09
CA LEU A 343 4.22 -4.16 -24.88
C LEU A 343 3.04 -3.17 -24.90
N TRP A 344 2.74 -2.55 -23.76
CA TRP A 344 1.66 -1.56 -23.65
C TRP A 344 1.95 -0.28 -24.43
N GLU A 345 3.20 0.19 -24.42
CA GLU A 345 3.64 1.29 -25.25
C GLU A 345 3.52 0.96 -26.75
N MET A 346 3.96 -0.23 -27.17
CA MET A 346 3.80 -0.69 -28.54
C MET A 346 2.34 -0.83 -28.98
N GLN A 347 1.44 -1.14 -28.05
CA GLN A 347 0.00 -1.25 -28.30
C GLN A 347 -0.74 0.09 -28.19
N GLY A 348 -0.06 1.17 -27.77
CA GLY A 348 -0.69 2.47 -27.51
C GLY A 348 -1.58 2.50 -26.27
N LEU A 349 -1.46 1.51 -25.37
CA LEU A 349 -2.16 1.48 -24.07
C LEU A 349 -1.52 2.43 -23.05
N LEU A 350 -0.24 2.69 -23.21
CA LEU A 350 0.58 3.51 -22.34
C LEU A 350 1.43 4.43 -23.21
N SER A 351 1.58 5.69 -22.81
CA SER A 351 2.46 6.62 -23.49
C SER A 351 3.94 6.21 -23.35
N THR A 352 4.81 6.69 -24.24
CA THR A 352 6.22 6.27 -24.25
C THR A 352 7.01 6.73 -23.02
N GLY A 353 8.08 5.99 -22.70
CA GLY A 353 9.10 6.35 -21.70
C GLY A 353 9.02 5.56 -20.38
N TRP A 354 7.91 4.87 -20.11
CA TRP A 354 7.77 4.01 -18.95
C TRP A 354 8.65 2.77 -19.03
N SER A 355 8.78 2.16 -20.22
CA SER A 355 9.61 0.97 -20.42
C SER A 355 11.10 1.25 -20.41
N ASP A 356 11.53 2.43 -20.87
CA ASP A 356 12.96 2.71 -21.08
C ASP A 356 13.61 3.26 -19.80
N LYS A 357 12.92 4.18 -19.12
CA LYS A 357 13.44 4.85 -17.91
C LYS A 357 13.10 4.09 -16.62
N HIS A 358 12.15 3.16 -16.70
CA HIS A 358 11.60 2.40 -15.57
C HIS A 358 11.23 3.25 -14.34
N PRO A 359 10.54 4.40 -14.49
CA PRO A 359 10.34 5.33 -13.38
C PRO A 359 9.46 4.73 -12.26
N LEU A 360 8.45 3.91 -12.60
CA LEU A 360 7.66 3.23 -11.56
C LEU A 360 8.49 2.24 -10.74
N LYS A 361 9.40 1.50 -11.38
CA LYS A 361 10.28 0.57 -10.66
C LYS A 361 11.21 1.32 -9.70
N LYS A 362 11.68 2.52 -10.10
CA LYS A 362 12.42 3.42 -9.20
C LYS A 362 11.57 3.87 -8.02
N SER A 363 10.28 4.19 -8.24
CA SER A 363 9.33 4.50 -7.15
C SER A 363 9.10 3.31 -6.21
N PHE A 364 9.01 2.09 -6.75
CA PHE A 364 8.92 0.87 -5.95
C PHE A 364 10.16 0.72 -5.05
N ASP A 365 11.35 0.84 -5.65
CA ASP A 365 12.63 0.70 -4.95
C ASP A 365 12.80 1.78 -3.89
N HIS A 366 12.41 3.02 -4.19
CA HIS A 366 12.40 4.12 -3.24
C HIS A 366 11.50 3.81 -2.05
N GLY A 367 10.28 3.34 -2.29
CA GLY A 367 9.35 2.92 -1.23
C GLY A 367 9.92 1.82 -0.33
N ILE A 368 10.45 0.75 -0.93
CA ILE A 368 11.06 -0.38 -0.22
C ILE A 368 12.24 0.11 0.66
N ASN A 369 13.11 0.96 0.11
CA ASN A 369 14.28 1.49 0.80
C ASN A 369 13.93 2.52 1.90
N ALA A 370 12.86 3.28 1.72
CA ALA A 370 12.35 4.21 2.72
C ALA A 370 11.93 3.49 4.01
N ASN A 371 11.56 2.21 3.91
CA ASN A 371 11.08 1.37 5.02
C ASN A 371 9.71 1.85 5.55
N VAL A 372 9.26 1.28 6.66
CA VAL A 372 8.03 1.68 7.34
C VAL A 372 8.35 2.63 8.49
N GLY A 373 7.69 3.79 8.47
CA GLY A 373 7.73 4.77 9.54
C GLY A 373 6.80 4.41 10.70
N GLN A 374 7.16 4.81 11.91
CA GLN A 374 6.28 4.68 13.07
C GLN A 374 5.09 5.64 12.93
N HIS A 375 3.89 5.12 13.11
CA HIS A 375 2.63 5.82 12.90
C HIS A 375 1.65 5.59 14.06
N ALA A 376 2.13 5.63 15.30
CA ALA A 376 1.29 5.37 16.48
C ALA A 376 0.17 6.43 16.66
N GLN A 377 0.41 7.63 16.16
CA GLN A 377 -0.50 8.77 16.22
C GLN A 377 -1.82 8.55 15.45
N ILE A 378 -1.89 7.57 14.53
CA ILE A 378 -3.13 7.31 13.79
C ILE A 378 -4.31 6.98 14.71
N THR A 379 -4.07 6.59 15.96
CA THR A 379 -5.15 6.35 16.93
C THR A 379 -5.98 7.61 17.23
N GLU A 380 -5.45 8.81 16.97
CA GLU A 380 -6.23 10.06 17.04
C GLU A 380 -7.34 10.11 15.98
N LEU A 381 -7.22 9.34 14.90
CA LEU A 381 -8.20 9.27 13.82
C LEU A 381 -9.27 8.19 14.03
N VAL A 382 -9.30 7.49 15.17
CA VAL A 382 -10.26 6.40 15.41
C VAL A 382 -11.70 6.86 15.25
N ASP A 383 -12.03 8.07 15.70
CA ASP A 383 -13.40 8.60 15.60
C ASP A 383 -13.70 9.23 14.23
N HIS A 384 -12.68 9.40 13.39
CA HIS A 384 -12.77 10.06 12.08
C HIS A 384 -12.60 9.11 10.90
N SER A 385 -12.07 7.91 11.12
CA SER A 385 -11.77 6.92 10.08
C SER A 385 -12.34 5.54 10.43
N GLU A 386 -13.20 5.04 9.54
CA GLU A 386 -13.79 3.70 9.67
C GLU A 386 -12.70 2.63 9.59
N LEU A 387 -11.73 2.82 8.70
CA LEU A 387 -10.57 1.95 8.53
C LEU A 387 -9.70 1.90 9.79
N VAL A 388 -9.34 3.06 10.35
CA VAL A 388 -8.47 3.13 11.53
C VAL A 388 -9.15 2.47 12.73
N HIS A 389 -10.43 2.81 12.96
CA HIS A 389 -11.22 2.18 14.01
C HIS A 389 -11.23 0.65 13.88
N PHE A 390 -11.41 0.14 12.65
CA PHE A 390 -11.37 -1.29 12.38
C PHE A 390 -9.99 -1.90 12.63
N ILE A 391 -8.93 -1.37 12.02
CA ILE A 391 -7.57 -1.93 12.10
C ILE A 391 -7.07 -1.95 13.56
N VAL A 392 -7.28 -0.88 14.33
CA VAL A 392 -6.82 -0.82 15.73
C VAL A 392 -7.42 -1.96 16.56
N LYS A 393 -8.73 -2.23 16.39
CA LYS A 393 -9.42 -3.31 17.11
C LYS A 393 -9.05 -4.69 16.57
N VAL A 394 -9.06 -4.85 15.24
CA VAL A 394 -8.82 -6.14 14.58
C VAL A 394 -7.37 -6.60 14.72
N ARG A 395 -6.39 -5.68 14.76
CA ARG A 395 -5.00 -6.04 15.04
C ARG A 395 -4.87 -6.74 16.40
N ALA A 396 -5.49 -6.22 17.45
CA ALA A 396 -5.48 -6.86 18.77
C ALA A 396 -6.14 -8.25 18.74
N ILE A 397 -7.29 -8.38 18.06
CA ILE A 397 -7.97 -9.66 17.86
C ILE A 397 -7.05 -10.66 17.15
N PHE A 398 -6.44 -10.24 16.03
CA PHE A 398 -5.58 -11.06 15.20
C PHE A 398 -4.42 -11.64 15.99
N PHE A 399 -3.69 -10.81 16.74
CA PHE A 399 -2.53 -11.28 17.52
C PHE A 399 -2.92 -12.23 18.64
N ASN A 400 -4.06 -11.98 19.31
CA ASN A 400 -4.58 -12.87 20.33
C ASN A 400 -4.93 -14.26 19.76
N GLU A 401 -5.52 -14.34 18.57
CA GLU A 401 -5.76 -15.62 17.91
C GLU A 401 -4.47 -16.23 17.36
N PHE A 402 -3.57 -15.42 16.79
CA PHE A 402 -2.33 -15.91 16.21
C PHE A 402 -1.44 -16.59 17.26
N ALA A 403 -1.40 -16.07 18.50
CA ALA A 403 -0.72 -16.76 19.60
C ALA A 403 -1.26 -18.17 19.86
N LYS A 404 -2.58 -18.34 19.88
CA LYS A 404 -3.22 -19.65 20.12
C LYS A 404 -2.88 -20.65 19.03
N TYR A 405 -2.87 -20.18 17.78
CA TYR A 405 -2.64 -20.99 16.60
C TYR A 405 -1.20 -20.94 16.08
N LYS A 406 -0.24 -20.38 16.84
CA LYS A 406 1.15 -20.14 16.38
C LYS A 406 1.84 -21.41 15.86
N HIS A 407 1.49 -22.57 16.41
CA HIS A 407 1.99 -23.88 16.00
C HIS A 407 1.64 -24.23 14.54
N LEU A 408 0.56 -23.68 13.98
CA LEU A 408 0.17 -23.84 12.57
C LEU A 408 0.97 -22.97 11.61
N PHE A 409 1.73 -22.00 12.12
CA PHE A 409 2.46 -21.00 11.36
C PHE A 409 3.97 -21.04 11.65
N PRO A 410 4.65 -22.18 11.42
CA PRO A 410 6.06 -22.33 11.78
C PRO A 410 6.93 -21.32 11.05
N GLY A 411 7.65 -20.49 11.82
CA GLY A 411 8.58 -19.49 11.29
C GLY A 411 7.92 -18.29 10.61
N VAL A 412 6.59 -18.13 10.68
CA VAL A 412 5.88 -16.95 10.17
C VAL A 412 5.93 -15.82 11.19
N ASP A 413 6.22 -14.60 10.73
CA ASP A 413 6.11 -13.40 11.56
C ASP A 413 4.64 -12.92 11.59
N GLY A 414 4.10 -12.74 12.79
CA GLY A 414 2.68 -12.42 12.96
C GLY A 414 2.29 -11.03 12.46
N GLU A 415 3.17 -10.03 12.56
CA GLU A 415 2.90 -8.68 12.04
C GLU A 415 2.94 -8.68 10.52
N ALA A 416 3.96 -9.29 9.93
CA ALA A 416 4.04 -9.47 8.50
C ALA A 416 2.84 -10.27 7.96
N HIS A 417 2.37 -11.28 8.71
CA HIS A 417 1.16 -12.03 8.35
C HIS A 417 -0.08 -11.13 8.41
N PHE A 418 -0.25 -10.31 9.45
CA PHE A 418 -1.34 -9.34 9.54
C PHE A 418 -1.31 -8.33 8.38
N VAL A 419 -0.13 -7.80 8.05
CA VAL A 419 0.07 -6.85 6.95
C VAL A 419 -0.31 -7.49 5.61
N GLY A 420 0.22 -8.68 5.31
CA GLY A 420 -0.02 -9.35 4.04
C GLY A 420 -1.42 -9.92 3.86
N THR A 421 -2.14 -10.17 4.95
CA THR A 421 -3.50 -10.73 4.92
C THR A 421 -4.57 -9.65 5.08
N VAL A 422 -4.56 -8.94 6.21
CA VAL A 422 -5.60 -7.96 6.54
C VAL A 422 -5.34 -6.62 5.86
N LEU A 423 -4.16 -6.01 6.03
CA LEU A 423 -3.93 -4.66 5.52
C LEU A 423 -3.89 -4.61 4.00
N HIS A 424 -3.17 -5.54 3.36
CA HIS A 424 -3.08 -5.61 1.89
C HIS A 424 -4.47 -5.79 1.24
N SER A 425 -5.29 -6.71 1.75
CA SER A 425 -6.61 -6.97 1.15
C SER A 425 -7.56 -5.77 1.29
N LEU A 426 -7.54 -5.11 2.45
CA LEU A 426 -8.30 -3.89 2.68
C LEU A 426 -7.78 -2.73 1.83
N ASP A 427 -6.46 -2.60 1.63
CA ASP A 427 -5.88 -1.55 0.80
C ASP A 427 -6.43 -1.62 -0.64
N HIS A 428 -6.43 -2.80 -1.26
CA HIS A 428 -7.06 -3.00 -2.57
C HIS A 428 -8.57 -2.76 -2.56
N THR A 429 -9.30 -3.29 -1.58
CA THR A 429 -10.74 -3.08 -1.49
C THR A 429 -11.09 -1.60 -1.36
N LEU A 430 -10.30 -0.84 -0.61
CA LEU A 430 -10.51 0.60 -0.40
C LEU A 430 -10.00 1.42 -1.58
N MET A 431 -8.96 0.95 -2.29
CA MET A 431 -8.58 1.47 -3.61
C MET A 431 -9.74 1.39 -4.59
N GLU A 432 -10.49 0.28 -4.58
CA GLU A 432 -11.67 0.10 -5.42
C GLU A 432 -12.80 1.06 -5.04
N TRP A 433 -13.11 1.16 -3.74
CA TRP A 433 -14.25 1.93 -3.24
C TRP A 433 -14.05 3.45 -3.26
N ASN A 434 -12.82 3.91 -3.03
CA ASN A 434 -12.55 5.34 -2.89
C ASN A 434 -12.25 6.01 -4.23
N LEU A 435 -11.65 5.29 -5.20
CA LEU A 435 -11.48 5.76 -6.58
C LEU A 435 -12.39 4.94 -7.52
N ASP A 436 -13.69 5.22 -7.48
CA ASP A 436 -14.69 4.44 -8.22
C ASP A 436 -14.51 4.52 -9.74
N ASP A 437 -14.30 5.72 -10.29
CA ASP A 437 -14.10 5.93 -11.72
C ASP A 437 -12.63 6.29 -12.03
N PRO A 438 -11.90 5.48 -12.82
CA PRO A 438 -10.53 5.81 -13.21
C PRO A 438 -10.44 7.13 -14.00
N LEU A 439 -11.50 7.54 -14.70
CA LEU A 439 -11.48 8.76 -15.52
C LEU A 439 -11.44 10.05 -14.69
N TRP A 440 -11.59 9.97 -13.36
CA TRP A 440 -11.36 11.09 -12.45
C TRP A 440 -9.89 11.53 -12.37
N LEU A 441 -8.95 10.66 -12.76
CA LEU A 441 -7.53 11.01 -12.83
C LEU A 441 -7.26 11.79 -14.13
N ASP A 442 -6.86 13.06 -14.05
CA ASP A 442 -6.65 13.89 -15.24
C ASP A 442 -5.33 13.57 -15.95
N ILE A 443 -5.42 12.97 -17.14
CA ILE A 443 -4.26 12.63 -17.99
C ILE A 443 -3.75 13.83 -18.79
N HIS A 444 -4.49 14.93 -18.81
CA HIS A 444 -4.10 16.16 -19.49
C HIS A 444 -3.43 17.16 -18.55
N ASP A 445 -3.27 16.79 -17.28
CA ASP A 445 -2.54 17.58 -16.32
C ASP A 445 -1.10 17.83 -16.80
N SER A 446 -0.72 19.10 -16.83
CA SER A 446 0.53 19.57 -17.43
C SER A 446 1.80 19.09 -16.72
N LYS A 447 1.69 18.58 -15.47
CA LYS A 447 2.82 18.12 -14.67
C LYS A 447 2.72 16.63 -14.32
N PHE A 448 1.51 16.14 -14.05
CA PHE A 448 1.25 14.83 -13.46
C PHE A 448 0.41 13.91 -14.36
N GLY A 449 0.12 14.30 -15.61
CA GLY A 449 -0.68 13.53 -16.56
C GLY A 449 -0.17 12.10 -16.79
N LYS A 450 1.15 11.89 -16.80
CA LYS A 450 1.75 10.54 -16.86
C LYS A 450 1.36 9.68 -15.65
N MET A 451 1.44 10.22 -14.44
CA MET A 451 1.04 9.49 -13.22
C MET A 451 -0.46 9.16 -13.24
N ALA A 452 -1.30 10.08 -13.72
CA ALA A 452 -2.72 9.82 -13.93
C ALA A 452 -2.94 8.66 -14.92
N GLU A 453 -2.20 8.62 -16.03
CA GLU A 453 -2.31 7.57 -17.05
C GLU A 453 -2.05 6.17 -16.47
N ILE A 454 -0.90 5.96 -15.82
CA ILE A 454 -0.61 4.67 -15.17
C ILE A 454 -1.60 4.38 -14.04
N GLY A 455 -2.05 5.42 -13.32
CA GLY A 455 -3.06 5.32 -12.28
C GLY A 455 -4.39 4.75 -12.79
N ARG A 456 -4.84 5.17 -13.98
CA ARG A 456 -6.05 4.64 -14.62
C ARG A 456 -5.92 3.16 -14.94
N ILE A 457 -4.77 2.77 -15.51
CA ILE A 457 -4.48 1.39 -15.89
C ILE A 457 -4.45 0.49 -14.66
N VAL A 458 -3.75 0.91 -13.60
CA VAL A 458 -3.66 0.15 -12.35
C VAL A 458 -5.03 0.01 -11.70
N ARG A 459 -5.83 1.08 -11.67
CA ARG A 459 -7.18 1.04 -11.10
C ARG A 459 -8.06 -0.01 -11.76
N VAL A 460 -8.04 -0.14 -13.09
CA VAL A 460 -8.91 -1.11 -13.77
C VAL A 460 -8.32 -2.52 -13.82
N GLY A 461 -6.99 -2.64 -13.93
CA GLY A 461 -6.32 -3.90 -14.22
C GLY A 461 -5.80 -4.68 -13.02
N PHE A 462 -5.61 -4.04 -11.86
CA PHE A 462 -4.89 -4.63 -10.72
C PHE A 462 -5.56 -4.42 -9.37
N VAL A 463 -6.57 -3.54 -9.28
CA VAL A 463 -7.32 -3.30 -8.04
C VAL A 463 -8.45 -4.31 -7.81
N PRO A 464 -9.29 -4.66 -8.82
CA PRO A 464 -10.41 -5.59 -8.64
C PRO A 464 -9.95 -7.02 -8.39
N ASP A 465 -10.80 -7.84 -7.76
CA ASP A 465 -10.55 -9.28 -7.52
C ASP A 465 -10.25 -10.05 -8.83
N LEU A 466 -9.23 -10.91 -8.80
CA LEU A 466 -8.84 -11.76 -9.91
C LEU A 466 -9.98 -12.71 -10.30
N PRO A 467 -10.33 -12.79 -11.60
CA PRO A 467 -11.29 -13.76 -12.07
C PRO A 467 -10.69 -15.18 -12.01
N MET A 468 -11.57 -16.19 -11.90
CA MET A 468 -11.21 -17.60 -12.02
C MET A 468 -10.18 -18.09 -10.98
N LEU A 469 -10.16 -17.52 -9.78
CA LEU A 469 -9.39 -18.10 -8.67
C LEU A 469 -10.03 -19.41 -8.21
N TYR A 470 -9.37 -20.53 -8.51
CA TYR A 470 -9.80 -21.89 -8.14
C TYR A 470 -9.43 -22.29 -6.70
N PHE A 471 -9.20 -21.33 -5.81
CA PHE A 471 -8.94 -21.59 -4.40
C PHE A 471 -9.62 -20.55 -3.53
N HIS A 472 -9.91 -20.93 -2.29
CA HIS A 472 -10.52 -20.03 -1.31
C HIS A 472 -9.46 -19.08 -0.74
N LYS A 473 -9.70 -17.77 -0.85
CA LYS A 473 -8.77 -16.73 -0.38
C LYS A 473 -9.31 -15.87 0.76
N ARG A 474 -10.57 -16.02 1.17
CA ARG A 474 -11.21 -15.12 2.13
C ARG A 474 -11.01 -15.66 3.55
N PHE A 475 -11.04 -14.76 4.53
CA PHE A 475 -11.10 -15.17 5.94
C PHE A 475 -12.45 -15.85 6.23
N LYS A 476 -13.53 -15.30 5.67
CA LYS A 476 -14.88 -15.84 5.77
C LYS A 476 -14.97 -17.21 5.10
N ASN A 477 -15.38 -18.22 5.86
CA ASN A 477 -15.55 -19.60 5.39
C ASN A 477 -14.23 -20.20 4.88
N SER A 478 -13.10 -19.82 5.48
CA SER A 478 -11.79 -20.36 5.11
C SER A 478 -11.68 -21.85 5.44
N GLY A 479 -12.43 -22.31 6.45
CA GLY A 479 -12.34 -23.66 6.99
C GLY A 479 -11.09 -23.88 7.84
N HIS A 480 -10.23 -22.87 7.99
CA HIS A 480 -9.02 -22.94 8.79
C HIS A 480 -9.24 -22.22 10.13
N PRO A 481 -8.99 -22.87 11.27
CA PRO A 481 -9.51 -22.45 12.57
C PRO A 481 -9.02 -21.07 13.01
N PHE A 482 -7.80 -20.68 12.65
CA PHE A 482 -7.28 -19.34 12.92
C PHE A 482 -8.06 -18.24 12.19
N TYR A 483 -8.28 -18.38 10.88
CA TYR A 483 -8.89 -17.32 10.08
C TYR A 483 -10.38 -17.19 10.38
N ASP A 484 -11.07 -18.32 10.58
CA ASP A 484 -12.47 -18.31 10.98
C ASP A 484 -12.67 -17.63 12.34
N ALA A 485 -11.79 -17.90 13.32
CA ALA A 485 -11.83 -17.25 14.64
C ALA A 485 -11.55 -15.74 14.58
N VAL A 486 -10.61 -15.30 13.72
CA VAL A 486 -10.37 -13.86 13.50
C VAL A 486 -11.56 -13.21 12.80
N TYR A 487 -12.10 -13.84 11.77
CA TYR A 487 -13.25 -13.33 11.01
C TYR A 487 -14.47 -13.11 11.89
N GLU A 488 -14.86 -14.11 12.69
CA GLU A 488 -16.05 -14.04 13.54
C GLU A 488 -16.01 -12.82 14.48
N LYS A 489 -14.82 -12.49 14.99
CA LYS A 489 -14.60 -11.35 15.89
C LYS A 489 -14.48 -10.04 15.13
N ALA A 490 -13.77 -10.02 14.01
CA ALA A 490 -13.63 -8.84 13.16
C ALA A 490 -14.98 -8.38 12.58
N ALA A 491 -15.84 -9.34 12.18
CA ALA A 491 -17.16 -9.05 11.65
C ALA A 491 -18.09 -8.35 12.66
N LYS A 492 -17.86 -8.54 13.97
CA LYS A 492 -18.55 -7.82 15.04
C LYS A 492 -18.08 -6.36 15.17
N VAL A 493 -16.86 -6.03 14.72
CA VAL A 493 -16.35 -4.66 14.67
C VAL A 493 -16.86 -3.94 13.45
N ASN A 494 -16.67 -4.53 12.27
CA ASN A 494 -17.19 -4.03 11.01
C ASN A 494 -17.30 -5.19 10.00
N LYS A 495 -18.53 -5.59 9.70
CA LYS A 495 -18.78 -6.72 8.80
C LYS A 495 -18.31 -6.45 7.37
N LYS A 496 -18.51 -5.24 6.86
CA LYS A 496 -18.18 -4.86 5.48
C LYS A 496 -16.69 -4.99 5.20
N LEU A 497 -15.86 -4.49 6.13
CA LEU A 497 -14.40 -4.64 6.04
C LEU A 497 -13.95 -6.07 6.31
N ALA A 498 -14.53 -6.76 7.30
CA ALA A 498 -14.17 -8.14 7.62
C ALA A 498 -14.45 -9.12 6.46
N ASP A 499 -15.55 -8.93 5.72
CA ASP A 499 -15.90 -9.72 4.53
C ASP A 499 -14.86 -9.60 3.40
N ASN A 500 -14.02 -8.57 3.45
CA ASN A 500 -13.01 -8.28 2.44
C ASN A 500 -11.57 -8.63 2.89
N MET A 501 -11.39 -9.24 4.05
CA MET A 501 -10.08 -9.75 4.48
C MET A 501 -9.70 -11.02 3.69
N ASP A 502 -8.47 -11.05 3.16
CA ASP A 502 -7.92 -12.20 2.42
C ASP A 502 -6.80 -12.91 3.19
N THR A 503 -6.68 -14.23 3.00
CA THR A 503 -5.70 -15.12 3.64
C THR A 503 -4.33 -15.13 2.97
N CYS A 504 -4.18 -14.40 1.86
CA CYS A 504 -2.93 -14.18 1.14
C CYS A 504 -2.98 -12.88 0.32
N ILE A 505 -1.83 -12.47 -0.19
CA ILE A 505 -1.72 -11.38 -1.15
C ILE A 505 -2.21 -11.88 -2.51
N VAL A 506 -3.47 -11.57 -2.82
CA VAL A 506 -4.04 -11.77 -4.14
C VAL A 506 -5.30 -10.93 -4.31
N LYS A 507 -5.22 -10.00 -5.24
CA LYS A 507 -6.32 -9.13 -5.63
C LYS A 507 -6.38 -9.03 -7.12
#